data_AF-A0A935S260-F1
#
_entry.id   AF-A0A935S260-F1
#
_cell.length_a   1.000
_cell.length_b   1.000
_cell.length_c   1.000
_cell.angle_alpha   90.00
_cell.angle_beta   90.00
_cell.angle_gamma   90.00
#
_symmetry.space_group_name_H-M   'P 1'
#
loop_
_entity.id
_entity.type
_entity.pdbx_description
1 polymer ?
#
loop_
_entity_poly.entity_id
_entity_poly.type
_entity_poly.pdbx_seq_one_letter_code
_entity_poly.pdbx_strand_id
1 'polypeptide(L)'
;MDNNGNIFATGNTGSQAFPTQNASTYFQATLAGGNDVCLLKFDNLGNRLWATYYGGLSSDFGTAVDCDAFGNVFVSGTTSSINFPVLNAGTFFQPAIGGMQDAFILKFSNFGVLLWEVILAEVQMKA
;
A
#
# COMPACT_ATOMS: atom_id res chain seq x y z
N MET A 1 -14.62 -6.72 2.50
CA MET A 1 -14.54 -8.12 3.00
C MET A 1 -14.51 -9.01 1.77
N ASP A 2 -13.67 -10.04 1.73
CA ASP A 2 -13.61 -10.96 0.58
C ASP A 2 -14.69 -12.07 0.66
N ASN A 3 -14.76 -12.90 -0.38
CA ASN A 3 -15.73 -13.99 -0.49
C ASN A 3 -15.59 -15.08 0.60
N ASN A 4 -14.46 -15.12 1.31
CA ASN A 4 -14.23 -16.04 2.42
C ASN A 4 -14.53 -15.40 3.78
N GLY A 5 -15.01 -14.15 3.80
CA GLY A 5 -15.28 -13.41 5.02
C GLY A 5 -14.06 -12.70 5.61
N ASN A 6 -12.91 -12.70 4.93
CA ASN A 6 -11.73 -12.02 5.46
C ASN A 6 -11.91 -10.49 5.38
N ILE A 7 -11.37 -9.80 6.38
CA ILE A 7 -11.49 -8.36 6.57
C ILE A 7 -10.15 -7.70 6.26
N PHE A 8 -10.19 -6.53 5.64
CA PHE A 8 -9.01 -5.73 5.31
C PHE A 8 -9.14 -4.35 5.93
N ALA A 9 -8.02 -3.79 6.38
CA ALA A 9 -7.95 -2.44 6.91
C ALA A 9 -6.70 -1.75 6.42
N THR A 10 -6.80 -0.46 6.12
CA THR A 10 -5.66 0.39 5.80
C THR A 10 -5.69 1.68 6.60
N GLY A 11 -4.52 2.31 6.73
CA GLY A 11 -4.32 3.60 7.37
C GLY A 11 -2.84 3.97 7.26
N ASN A 12 -2.35 4.74 8.22
CA ASN A 12 -0.94 5.05 8.35
C ASN A 12 -0.46 4.84 9.80
N THR A 13 0.84 4.62 9.98
CA THR A 13 1.45 4.47 11.30
C THR A 13 2.86 5.04 11.28
N GLY A 14 3.22 5.78 12.34
CA GLY A 14 4.61 6.15 12.66
C GLY A 14 5.24 5.26 13.73
N SER A 15 4.55 4.20 14.16
CA SER A 15 5.07 3.24 15.14
C SER A 15 5.98 2.24 14.45
N GLN A 16 7.21 2.06 14.95
CA GLN A 16 8.13 1.00 14.51
C GLN A 16 7.74 -0.39 15.04
N ALA A 17 6.84 -0.45 16.04
CA ALA A 17 6.38 -1.68 16.68
C ALA A 17 4.99 -2.12 16.17
N PHE A 18 4.60 -1.71 14.97
CA PHE A 18 3.38 -2.23 14.35
C PHE A 18 3.53 -3.75 14.15
N PRO A 19 2.53 -4.55 14.55
CA PRO A 19 2.66 -6.00 14.55
C PRO A 19 2.48 -6.56 13.14
N THR A 20 3.54 -6.42 12.33
CA THR A 20 3.62 -7.03 11.00
C THR A 20 3.74 -8.54 11.12
N GLN A 21 3.03 -9.29 10.28
CA GLN A 21 3.06 -10.75 10.28
C GLN A 21 2.92 -11.28 8.86
N ASN A 22 3.58 -12.42 8.61
CA ASN A 22 3.78 -13.09 7.32
C ASN A 22 4.71 -12.34 6.36
N ALA A 23 5.94 -12.86 6.27
CA ALA A 23 6.93 -12.45 5.29
C ALA A 23 6.66 -13.18 3.97
N SER A 24 6.34 -12.42 2.93
CA SER A 24 6.43 -12.86 1.54
C SER A 24 7.41 -11.94 0.80
N THR A 25 7.61 -12.16 -0.49
CA THR A 25 8.38 -11.23 -1.33
C THR A 25 7.71 -9.85 -1.35
N TYR A 26 8.45 -8.82 -0.93
CA TYR A 26 8.09 -7.38 -0.96
C TYR A 26 7.15 -6.89 0.15
N PHE A 27 7.05 -7.67 1.21
CA PHE A 27 6.64 -7.21 2.53
C PHE A 27 7.63 -6.17 3.06
N GLN A 28 7.12 -5.04 3.55
CA GLN A 28 7.93 -4.06 4.25
C GLN A 28 7.79 -4.31 5.75
N ALA A 29 8.83 -4.88 6.35
CA ALA A 29 8.86 -5.28 7.76
C ALA A 29 9.03 -4.12 8.73
N THR A 30 9.55 -3.00 8.22
CA THR A 30 9.97 -1.86 9.02
C THR A 30 9.45 -0.59 8.40
N LEU A 31 9.02 0.33 9.25
CA LEU A 31 8.74 1.71 8.86
C LEU A 31 9.97 2.30 8.13
N ALA A 32 9.76 2.87 6.94
CA ALA A 32 10.79 3.54 6.16
C ALA A 32 10.82 5.05 6.45
N GLY A 33 9.64 5.68 6.60
CA GLY A 33 9.49 7.11 6.77
C GLY A 33 8.92 7.54 8.12
N GLY A 34 8.39 8.77 8.16
CA GLY A 34 7.76 9.31 9.36
C GLY A 34 6.38 8.70 9.64
N ASN A 35 5.66 8.38 8.57
CA ASN A 35 4.42 7.61 8.58
C ASN A 35 4.37 6.80 7.30
N ASP A 36 4.18 5.49 7.41
CA ASP A 36 3.94 4.64 6.24
C ASP A 36 2.51 4.12 6.28
N VAL A 37 2.04 3.67 5.12
CA VAL A 37 0.78 2.94 5.01
C VAL A 37 0.88 1.71 5.91
N CYS A 38 -0.14 1.47 6.73
CA CYS A 38 -0.35 0.14 7.30
C CYS A 38 -1.47 -0.56 6.52
N LEU A 39 -1.25 -1.82 6.18
CA LEU A 39 -2.25 -2.67 5.55
C LEU A 39 -2.36 -3.97 6.33
N LEU A 40 -3.57 -4.36 6.69
CA LEU A 40 -3.86 -5.56 7.47
C LEU A 40 -4.91 -6.42 6.79
N LYS A 41 -4.76 -7.73 6.96
CA LYS A 41 -5.78 -8.73 6.66
C LYS A 41 -6.06 -9.59 7.89
N PHE A 42 -7.33 -9.81 8.18
CA PHE A 42 -7.83 -10.70 9.23
C PHE A 42 -8.79 -11.73 8.64
N ASP A 43 -8.90 -12.89 9.26
CA ASP A 43 -10.02 -13.79 9.02
C ASP A 43 -11.31 -13.26 9.68
N ASN A 44 -12.43 -13.94 9.44
CA ASN A 44 -13.72 -13.57 10.02
C ASN A 44 -13.85 -13.85 11.54
N LEU A 45 -12.83 -14.45 12.15
CA LEU A 45 -12.74 -14.70 13.59
C LEU A 45 -11.84 -13.66 14.30
N GLY A 46 -11.22 -12.76 13.55
CA GLY A 46 -10.32 -11.74 14.07
C GLY A 46 -8.86 -12.18 14.20
N ASN A 47 -8.47 -13.34 13.67
CA ASN A 47 -7.06 -13.72 13.59
C ASN A 47 -6.40 -12.95 12.45
N ARG A 48 -5.27 -12.29 12.74
CA ARG A 48 -4.50 -11.59 11.70
C ARG A 48 -3.87 -12.62 10.77
N LEU A 49 -4.23 -12.55 9.49
CA LEU A 49 -3.64 -13.36 8.44
C LEU A 49 -2.33 -12.76 7.96
N TRP A 50 -2.26 -11.45 7.73
CA TRP A 50 -1.00 -10.76 7.43
C TRP A 50 -1.12 -9.26 7.67
N ALA A 51 0.01 -8.58 7.81
CA ALA A 51 0.05 -7.12 7.87
C ALA A 51 1.41 -6.57 7.47
N THR A 52 1.47 -5.47 6.72
CA THR A 52 2.71 -4.87 6.19
C THR A 52 2.70 -3.35 6.38
N TYR A 53 3.89 -2.75 6.44
CA TYR A 53 4.05 -1.34 6.09
C TYR A 53 4.07 -1.18 4.57
N TYR A 54 3.88 0.04 4.07
CA TYR A 54 4.20 0.39 2.69
C TYR A 54 4.46 1.89 2.56
N GLY A 55 5.70 2.27 2.28
CA GLY A 55 6.09 3.67 2.20
C GLY A 55 7.57 3.88 1.88
N GLY A 56 7.90 5.13 1.53
CA GLY A 56 9.27 5.59 1.31
C GLY A 56 9.79 6.35 2.52
N LEU A 57 10.73 7.29 2.30
CA LEU A 57 11.39 8.00 3.42
C LEU A 57 10.56 9.16 4.00
N SER A 58 9.44 9.52 3.37
CA SER A 58 8.58 10.64 3.76
C SER A 58 7.28 10.15 4.44
N SER A 59 6.18 10.88 4.33
CA SER A 59 4.87 10.46 4.83
C SER A 59 3.99 9.91 3.70
N ASP A 60 3.42 8.74 3.95
CA ASP A 60 2.58 7.95 3.05
C ASP A 60 1.30 7.51 3.77
N PHE A 61 0.15 7.67 3.10
CA PHE A 61 -1.17 7.51 3.72
C PHE A 61 -2.07 6.58 2.93
N GLY A 62 -2.52 5.48 3.56
CA GLY A 62 -3.58 4.63 3.02
C GLY A 62 -4.94 5.23 3.33
N THR A 63 -5.76 5.47 2.31
CA THR A 63 -7.05 6.17 2.43
C THR A 63 -8.26 5.27 2.20
N ALA A 64 -8.12 4.24 1.36
CA ALA A 64 -9.17 3.25 1.12
C ALA A 64 -8.58 1.88 0.78
N VAL A 65 -9.34 0.84 1.07
CA VAL A 65 -8.99 -0.55 0.78
C VAL A 65 -10.21 -1.33 0.30
N ASP A 66 -10.03 -2.15 -0.73
CA ASP A 66 -11.04 -3.09 -1.22
C ASP A 66 -10.39 -4.37 -1.77
N CYS A 67 -11.18 -5.36 -2.22
CA CYS A 67 -10.66 -6.60 -2.77
C CYS A 67 -11.42 -7.12 -4.00
N ASP A 68 -10.73 -7.88 -4.86
CA ASP A 68 -11.39 -8.64 -5.94
C ASP A 68 -11.90 -10.01 -5.48
N ALA A 69 -12.60 -10.72 -6.39
CA ALA A 69 -13.17 -12.04 -6.13
C ALA A 69 -12.13 -13.13 -5.79
N PHE A 70 -10.85 -12.89 -6.09
CA PHE A 70 -9.73 -13.77 -5.75
C PHE A 70 -9.08 -13.40 -4.41
N GLY A 71 -9.60 -12.38 -3.72
CA GLY A 71 -9.07 -11.87 -2.46
C GLY A 71 -7.82 -11.02 -2.61
N ASN A 72 -7.45 -10.60 -3.83
CA ASN A 72 -6.39 -9.62 -4.01
C ASN A 72 -6.87 -8.27 -3.50
N VAL A 73 -5.99 -7.54 -2.84
CA VAL A 73 -6.30 -6.32 -2.10
C VAL A 73 -5.84 -5.11 -2.88
N PHE A 74 -6.71 -4.12 -3.03
CA PHE A 74 -6.42 -2.84 -3.64
C PHE A 74 -6.37 -1.79 -2.54
N VAL A 75 -5.34 -0.95 -2.56
CA VAL A 75 -5.20 0.17 -1.63
C VAL A 75 -4.99 1.44 -2.43
N SER A 76 -5.73 2.50 -2.09
CA SER A 76 -5.46 3.84 -2.63
C SER A 76 -4.98 4.77 -1.53
N GLY A 77 -4.22 5.77 -1.91
CA GLY A 77 -3.63 6.69 -0.94
C GLY A 77 -2.87 7.83 -1.55
N THR A 78 -2.13 8.54 -0.71
CA THR A 78 -1.22 9.61 -1.13
C THR A 78 0.19 9.37 -0.60
N THR A 79 1.18 9.74 -1.40
CA THR A 79 2.60 9.66 -1.06
C THR A 79 3.26 11.01 -1.19
N SER A 80 4.08 11.37 -0.19
CA SER A 80 5.02 12.49 -0.27
C SER A 80 6.46 12.00 -0.47
N SER A 81 6.64 10.70 -0.69
CA SER A 81 7.94 10.01 -0.73
C SER A 81 8.48 9.95 -2.16
N ILE A 82 9.52 10.75 -2.46
CA ILE A 82 10.19 10.69 -3.78
C ILE A 82 10.77 9.31 -4.12
N ASN A 83 10.95 8.48 -3.09
CA ASN A 83 11.46 7.13 -3.16
C ASN A 83 10.39 6.11 -2.74
N PHE A 84 9.10 6.43 -2.93
CA PHE A 84 8.02 5.47 -2.72
C PHE A 84 8.36 4.16 -3.43
N PRO A 85 8.24 2.98 -2.79
CA PRO A 85 8.67 1.72 -3.38
C PRO A 85 7.97 1.50 -4.72
N VAL A 86 8.73 1.11 -5.76
CA VAL A 86 8.17 0.84 -7.10
C VAL A 86 8.40 -0.59 -7.54
N LEU A 87 7.32 -1.34 -7.75
CA LEU A 87 7.36 -2.70 -8.31
C LEU A 87 6.37 -2.86 -9.47
N ASN A 88 6.88 -3.32 -10.61
CA ASN A 88 6.08 -3.58 -11.81
C ASN A 88 5.15 -2.40 -12.12
N ALA A 89 5.73 -1.20 -12.12
CA ALA A 89 5.10 0.03 -12.57
C ALA A 89 4.21 -0.26 -13.79
N GLY A 90 2.89 -0.11 -13.61
CA GLY A 90 1.96 -0.24 -14.72
C GLY A 90 2.29 0.77 -15.82
N THR A 91 1.53 0.76 -16.92
CA THR A 91 1.75 1.68 -18.06
C THR A 91 1.62 3.17 -17.72
N PHE A 92 1.11 3.51 -16.53
CA PHE A 92 0.88 4.88 -16.04
C PHE A 92 1.75 5.21 -14.82
N PHE A 93 3.04 4.91 -14.90
CA PHE A 93 3.99 5.24 -13.85
C PHE A 93 4.68 6.58 -14.14
N GLN A 94 4.61 7.50 -13.19
CA GLN A 94 5.46 8.68 -13.18
C GLN A 94 6.63 8.46 -12.21
N PRO A 95 7.89 8.56 -12.68
CA PRO A 95 9.08 8.25 -11.87
C PRO A 95 9.43 9.31 -10.82
N ALA A 96 8.71 10.42 -10.78
CA ALA A 96 9.00 11.53 -9.87
C ALA A 96 7.70 12.21 -9.45
N ILE A 97 7.62 12.55 -8.15
CA ILE A 97 6.47 13.25 -7.61
C ILE A 97 6.29 14.58 -8.34
N GLY A 98 5.10 14.80 -8.91
CA GLY A 98 4.81 16.01 -9.69
C GLY A 98 4.53 17.26 -8.86
N GLY A 99 4.22 17.08 -7.57
CA GLY A 99 3.87 18.13 -6.60
C GLY A 99 4.26 17.81 -5.15
N MET A 100 3.53 18.33 -4.16
CA MET A 100 3.78 18.06 -2.72
C MET A 100 3.31 16.67 -2.28
N GLN A 101 2.32 16.10 -2.97
CA GLN A 101 1.78 14.74 -2.77
C GLN A 101 1.25 14.23 -4.09
N ASP A 102 1.48 12.96 -4.38
CA ASP A 102 0.88 12.25 -5.50
C ASP A 102 -0.05 11.15 -4.99
N ALA A 103 -1.08 10.82 -5.77
CA ALA A 103 -1.97 9.71 -5.44
C ALA A 103 -1.33 8.39 -5.89
N PHE A 104 -1.63 7.30 -5.21
CA PHE A 104 -1.21 5.96 -5.63
C PHE A 104 -2.36 4.96 -5.57
N ILE A 105 -2.20 3.88 -6.34
CA ILE A 105 -2.99 2.65 -6.22
C ILE A 105 -2.01 1.47 -6.14
N LEU A 106 -2.18 0.63 -5.12
CA LEU A 106 -1.44 -0.62 -4.93
C LEU A 106 -2.38 -1.79 -5.15
N LYS A 107 -1.85 -2.89 -5.70
CA LYS A 107 -2.51 -4.19 -5.68
C LYS A 107 -1.62 -5.22 -5.00
N PHE A 108 -2.09 -5.79 -3.90
CA PHE A 108 -1.50 -6.95 -3.22
C PHE A 108 -2.26 -8.22 -3.56
N SER A 109 -1.57 -9.35 -3.57
CA SER A 109 -2.18 -10.66 -3.65
C SER A 109 -2.94 -10.98 -2.37
N ASN A 110 -3.78 -12.02 -2.44
CA ASN A 110 -4.46 -12.58 -1.28
C ASN A 110 -3.52 -12.96 -0.10
N PHE A 111 -2.24 -13.20 -0.41
CA PHE A 111 -1.19 -13.60 0.53
C PHE A 111 -0.26 -12.45 0.94
N GLY A 112 -0.59 -11.20 0.60
CA GLY A 112 0.21 -10.03 0.97
C GLY A 112 1.49 -9.84 0.14
N VAL A 113 1.52 -10.36 -1.09
CA VAL A 113 2.61 -10.09 -2.05
C VAL A 113 2.18 -8.90 -2.92
N LEU A 114 2.97 -7.83 -3.02
CA LEU A 114 2.67 -6.75 -3.99
C LEU A 114 2.72 -7.29 -5.43
N LEU A 115 1.65 -7.08 -6.20
CA LEU A 115 1.52 -7.52 -7.60
C LEU A 115 1.90 -6.41 -8.58
N TRP A 116 1.33 -5.22 -8.39
CA TRP A 116 1.62 -4.01 -9.17
C TRP A 116 1.18 -2.76 -8.42
N GLU A 117 1.61 -1.61 -8.94
CA GLU A 117 1.24 -0.29 -8.47
C GLU A 117 1.11 0.73 -9.61
N VAL A 118 0.46 1.85 -9.31
CA VAL A 118 0.36 3.03 -10.16
C VAL A 118 0.50 4.27 -9.29
N ILE A 119 1.41 5.18 -9.66
CA ILE A 119 1.51 6.52 -9.06
C ILE A 119 0.91 7.52 -10.04
N LEU A 120 -0.11 8.24 -9.57
CA LEU A 120 -0.85 9.27 -10.29
C LEU A 120 -0.36 10.64 -9.81
N ALA A 121 0.46 11.28 -10.63
CA ALA A 121 0.84 12.67 -10.43
C ALA A 121 -0.02 13.60 -11.27
N GLU A 122 -0.03 14.88 -10.92
CA GLU A 122 -0.55 15.93 -11.80
C GLU A 122 0.23 15.90 -13.13
N VAL A 123 -0.48 15.65 -14.24
CA VAL A 123 0.06 15.88 -15.58
C VAL A 123 0.27 17.39 -15.68
N GLN A 124 1.51 17.84 -15.59
CA GLN A 124 1.85 19.19 -16.02
C GLN A 124 1.38 19.32 -17.46
N MET A 125 0.27 20.02 -17.70
CA MET A 125 -0.14 20.36 -19.04
C MET A 125 1.01 21.17 -19.63
N LYS A 126 1.75 20.58 -20.58
CA LYS A 126 2.70 21.33 -21.39
C LYS A 126 1.86 22.40 -22.09
N ALA A 127 2.06 23.65 -21.66
CA ALA A 127 1.60 24.82 -22.40
C ALA A 127 2.22 24.83 -23.80
#